data_AF-A0A951S7G7-F1
#
_entry.id   AF-A0A951S7G7-F1
#
_cell.length_a   1.000
_cell.length_b   1.000
_cell.length_c   1.000
_cell.angle_alpha   90.00
_cell.angle_beta   90.00
_cell.angle_gamma   90.00
#
_symmetry.space_group_name_H-M   'P 1'
#
loop_
_entity.id
_entity.type
_entity.pdbx_description
1 polymer ?
#
loop_
_entity_poly.entity_id
_entity_poly.type
_entity_poly.pdbx_seq_one_letter_code
_entity_poly.pdbx_strand_id
1 'polypeptide(L)' 'MDVIIESLKHLLNPDWIMSHGGLYLVLLILFIETGIIIGFFLPGDPLLFISGMVIASVNENHYPFDNQLLNLPFWI' A
#
# COMPACT_ATOMS: atom_id res chain seq x y z
N MET A 1 17.83 -20.25 -0.39
CA MET A 1 16.94 -19.61 0.59
C MET A 1 16.83 -18.10 0.34
N ASP A 2 17.83 -17.51 -0.31
CA ASP A 2 17.95 -16.07 -0.57
C ASP A 2 16.96 -15.54 -1.62
N VAL A 3 16.60 -16.34 -2.63
CA VAL A 3 15.66 -15.93 -3.71
C VAL A 3 14.27 -15.58 -3.18
N ILE A 4 13.77 -16.30 -2.18
CA ILE A 4 12.45 -16.06 -1.58
C ILE A 4 12.47 -14.76 -0.77
N ILE A 5 13.55 -14.54 -0.01
CA ILE A 5 13.77 -13.32 0.78
C ILE A 5 13.91 -12.09 -0.15
N GLU A 6 14.62 -12.24 -1.27
CA GLU A 6 14.79 -11.17 -2.26
C GLU A 6 13.45 -10.83 -2.95
N SER A 7 12.63 -11.84 -3.26
CA SER A 7 11.29 -11.65 -3.82
C SER A 7 10.35 -10.95 -2.83
N LEU A 8 10.43 -11.30 -1.54
CA LEU A 8 9.72 -10.61 -0.46
C LEU A 8 10.18 -9.15 -0.31
N LYS A 9 11.48 -8.87 -0.44
CA LYS A 9 12.01 -7.49 -0.43
C LYS A 9 11.52 -6.67 -1.62
N HIS A 10 11.38 -7.28 -2.80
CA HIS A 10 10.79 -6.60 -3.96
C HIS A 10 9.32 -6.28 -3.75
N LEU A 11 8.57 -7.22 -3.16
CA LEU A 11 7.16 -6.99 -2.79
C LEU A 11 7.00 -5.99 -1.66
N LEU A 12 8.00 -5.80 -0.79
CA LEU A 12 7.97 -4.80 0.30
C LEU A 12 8.49 -3.42 -0.12
N ASN A 13 9.07 -3.29 -1.31
CA ASN A 13 9.62 -2.02 -1.79
C ASN A 13 8.51 -1.16 -2.41
N PRO A 14 8.16 -0.01 -1.80
CA PRO A 14 7.09 0.84 -2.29
C PRO A 14 7.37 1.35 -3.71
N ASP A 15 8.60 1.73 -4.04
CA ASP A 15 8.99 2.17 -5.39
C ASP A 15 8.75 1.09 -6.47
N TRP A 16 9.02 -0.17 -6.14
CA TRP A 16 8.85 -1.29 -7.09
C TRP A 16 7.36 -1.58 -7.32
N ILE A 17 6.57 -1.54 -6.26
CA ILE A 17 5.11 -1.72 -6.32
C ILE A 17 4.49 -0.58 -7.12
N MET A 18 4.82 0.67 -6.81
CA MET A 18 4.28 1.84 -7.47
C MET A 18 4.63 1.84 -8.97
N SER A 19 5.82 1.36 -9.34
CA SER A 19 6.25 1.25 -10.73
C SER A 19 5.59 0.12 -11.54
N HIS A 20 5.11 -0.97 -10.90
CA HIS A 20 4.62 -2.16 -11.62
C HIS A 20 3.10 -2.40 -11.49
N GLY A 21 2.44 -1.90 -10.44
CA GLY A 21 1.00 -2.14 -10.23
C GLY A 21 0.32 -1.35 -9.12
N GLY A 22 1.05 -0.53 -8.36
CA GLY A 22 0.57 0.38 -7.33
C GLY A 22 -0.41 -0.27 -6.35
N LEU A 23 -1.50 0.46 -6.07
CA LEU A 23 -2.59 0.03 -5.19
C LEU A 23 -3.28 -1.26 -5.63
N TYR A 24 -3.34 -1.55 -6.94
CA TYR A 24 -4.00 -2.75 -7.45
C TYR A 24 -3.23 -4.03 -7.08
N LEU A 25 -1.90 -3.94 -7.06
CA LEU A 25 -1.02 -5.02 -6.63
C LEU A 25 -1.10 -5.23 -5.11
N VAL A 26 -1.19 -4.15 -4.32
CA VAL A 26 -1.43 -4.23 -2.86
C VAL A 26 -2.78 -4.89 -2.57
N LEU A 27 -3.84 -4.55 -3.32
CA LEU A 27 -5.17 -5.13 -3.16
C LEU A 27 -5.19 -6.63 -3.49
N LEU A 28 -4.43 -7.06 -4.52
CA LEU A 28 -4.27 -8.47 -4.87
C LEU A 28 -3.56 -9.26 -3.76
N ILE A 29 -2.50 -8.69 -3.18
CA ILE A 29 -1.77 -9.29 -2.05
C ILE A 29 -2.69 -9.47 -0.84
N LEU A 30 -3.47 -8.43 -0.51
CA LEU A 30 -4.44 -8.48 0.59
C LEU A 30 -5.57 -9.50 0.35
N PHE A 31 -6.03 -9.62 -0.89
CA PHE A 31 -7.04 -10.63 -1.27
C PHE A 31 -6.49 -12.05 -1.13
N ILE A 32 -5.22 -12.27 -1.45
CA ILE A 32 -4.54 -13.56 -1.24
C ILE A 32 -4.35 -13.83 0.26
N GLU A 33 -3.98 -12.82 1.04
CA GLU A 33 -3.76 -12.94 2.49
C GLU A 33 -5.04 -13.24 3.27
N THR A 34 -6.14 -12.53 2.97
CA THR A 34 -7.43 -12.67 3.68
C THR A 34 -8.38 -13.69 3.04
N GLY A 35 -8.19 -14.02 1.76
CA GLY A 35 -9.09 -14.89 0.98
C GLY A 35 -8.62 -16.33 0.78
N ILE A 36 -7.34 -16.64 1.03
CA ILE A 36 -6.78 -18.00 0.88
C ILE A 36 -6.32 -18.52 2.26
N ILE A 37 -6.77 -19.72 2.64
CA ILE A 37 -6.49 -20.35 3.96
C ILE A 37 -4.98 -20.58 4.22
N ILE A 38 -4.17 -20.61 3.16
CA ILE A 38 -2.69 -20.75 3.19
C ILE A 38 -1.95 -19.41 2.96
N GLY A 39 -2.66 -18.29 2.80
CA GLY A 39 -2.10 -16.96 2.50
C GLY A 39 -1.49 -16.22 3.70
N PHE A 40 -1.51 -16.81 4.90
CA PHE A 40 -1.14 -16.20 6.18
C PHE A 40 0.34 -15.80 6.33
N PHE A 41 1.17 -16.00 5.30
CA PHE A 41 2.61 -15.67 5.31
C PHE A 41 2.97 -14.42 4.48
N LEU A 42 2.01 -13.80 3.79
CA LEU A 42 2.27 -12.57 3.05
C LEU A 42 2.12 -11.36 3.98
N PRO A 43 3.10 -10.45 4.04
CA PRO A 43 3.01 -9.23 4.85
C PRO A 43 2.19 -8.17 4.12
N GLY A 44 0.88 -8.39 3.93
CA GLY A 44 0.02 -7.46 3.21
C GLY A 44 -0.47 -6.28 4.05
N ASP A 45 -0.71 -6.47 5.36
CA ASP A 45 -1.11 -5.39 6.26
C ASP A 45 -0.06 -4.27 6.46
N PRO A 46 1.26 -4.53 6.61
CA PRO A 46 2.26 -3.47 6.73
C PRO A 46 2.47 -2.75 5.39
N LEU A 47 2.26 -3.46 4.29
CA LEU A 47 2.35 -2.94 2.92
C LEU A 47 1.24 -1.93 2.62
N LEU A 48 0.01 -2.24 3.03
CA LEU A 48 -1.13 -1.32 2.94
C LEU A 48 -0.86 -0.05 3.75
N PHE A 49 -0.31 -0.20 4.96
CA PHE A 49 0.04 0.93 5.81
C PHE A 49 1.13 1.82 5.21
N ILE A 50 2.22 1.23 4.70
CA ILE A 50 3.29 1.97 4.02
C ILE A 50 2.76 2.65 2.76
N SER A 51 1.96 1.96 1.95
CA SER A 51 1.33 2.56 0.76
C SER A 51 0.44 3.74 1.13
N GLY A 52 -0.40 3.63 2.17
CA GLY A 52 -1.23 4.73 2.65
C GLY A 52 -0.40 5.91 3.16
N MET A 53 0.69 5.62 3.88
CA MET A 53 1.61 6.65 4.37
C MET A 53 2.36 7.35 3.23
N VAL A 54 2.79 6.60 2.22
CA VAL A 54 3.42 7.15 1.01
C VAL A 54 2.43 8.06 0.28
N ILE A 55 1.20 7.61 0.03
CA ILE A 55 0.14 8.42 -0.62
C ILE A 55 -0.14 9.69 0.18
N ALA A 56 -0.22 9.60 1.52
CA ALA A 56 -0.41 10.76 2.40
C ALA A 56 0.80 11.71 2.43
N SER A 57 2.01 11.20 2.17
CA SER A 57 3.25 11.99 2.13
C SER A 57 3.56 12.60 0.77
N VAL A 58 2.97 12.08 -0.32
CA VAL A 58 3.09 12.66 -1.65
C VAL A 58 2.35 14.00 -1.61
N ASN A 59 3.15 15.07 -1.62
CA ASN A 59 2.77 16.46 -1.44
C ASN A 59 2.09 17.05 -2.69
N GLU A 60 1.16 16.30 -3.28
CA GLU A 60 0.20 16.81 -4.23
C GLU A 60 -1.08 17.10 -3.47
N ASN A 61 -1.21 18.35 -3.01
CA ASN A 61 -2.36 18.87 -2.29
C ASN A 61 -3.62 18.77 -3.17
N HIS A 62 -4.20 17.57 -3.30
CA HIS A 62 -5.53 17.36 -3.87
C HIS A 62 -6.60 17.64 -2.81
N TYR A 63 -6.43 18.73 -2.07
CA TYR A 63 -7.49 19.23 -1.23
C TYR A 63 -8.48 19.95 -2.13
N PRO A 64 -9.75 19.52 -2.19
CA PRO A 64 -10.76 20.24 -2.95
C PRO A 64 -11.02 21.65 -2.39
N PHE A 65 -10.60 21.92 -1.15
CA PHE A 65 -10.84 23.18 -0.46
C PHE A 65 -9.59 23.70 0.23
N ASP A 66 -9.41 25.03 0.24
CA ASP A 66 -8.33 25.73 0.96
C ASP A 66 -8.47 25.64 2.49
N ASN A 67 -9.68 25.35 2.97
CA ASN A 67 -9.96 25.27 4.40
C ASN A 67 -9.67 23.87 4.94
N GLN A 68 -8.65 23.76 5.81
CA GLN A 68 -8.24 22.50 6.44
C GLN A 68 -9.39 21.78 7.18
N LEU A 69 -10.34 22.54 7.76
CA LEU A 69 -11.51 21.98 8.44
C LEU A 69 -12.50 21.29 7.48
N LEU A 70 -12.60 21.77 6.23
CA LEU A 70 -13.49 21.19 5.21
C LEU A 70 -12.89 19.96 4.53
N ASN A 71 -11.57 19.73 4.68
CA ASN A 71 -10.89 18.56 4.17
C ASN A 71 -10.87 17.38 5.16
N LEU A 72 -11.18 17.60 6.44
CA LEU A 72 -11.33 16.55 7.45
C LEU A 72 -12.26 15.39 7.03
N PRO A 73 -13.45 15.62 6.43
CA PRO A 73 -14.31 14.53 5.97
C PRO A 73 -13.80 13.79 4.73
N PHE A 74 -12.75 14.27 4.07
CA PHE A 74 -12.08 13.53 2.99
C PHE A 74 -11.01 12.55 3.54
N TRP A 75 -10.61 12.73 4.79
CA TRP A 75 -9.59 11.95 5.49
C TRP A 75 -10.17 10.85 6.40
N ILE A 76 -11.49 10.73 6.49
CA ILE A 76 -12.23 9.71 7.25
C ILE A 76 -12.84 8.68 6.30
#